data_AF-A0A2S3ZMA5-F1
#
_entry.id   AF-A0A2S3ZMA5-F1
#
_cell.length_a   1.000
_cell.length_b   1.000
_cell.length_c   1.000
_cell.angle_alpha   90.00
_cell.angle_beta   90.00
_cell.angle_gamma   90.00
#
_symmetry.space_group_name_H-M   'P 1'
#
loop_
_entity.id
_entity.type
_entity.pdbx_description
1 polymer ?
#
loop_
_entity_poly.entity_id
_entity_poly.type
_entity_poly.pdbx_seq_one_letter_code
_entity_poly.pdbx_strand_id
1 'polypeptide(L)' 'MSSYEPEIEVAIARVRADIARLHGELTANGLVVWTGGNV' A
#
# COMPACT_ATOMS: atom_id res chain seq x y z
N MET A 1 -18.26 9.48 2.50
CA MET A 1 -16.81 9.46 2.24
C MET A 1 -16.48 10.82 1.66
N SER A 2 -15.67 11.65 2.32
CA SER A 2 -15.19 12.89 1.67
C SER A 2 -14.22 12.49 0.55
N SER A 3 -14.44 13.00 -0.66
CA SER A 3 -13.47 12.88 -1.75
C SER A 3 -12.40 13.95 -1.60
N TYR A 4 -11.14 13.60 -1.86
CA TYR A 4 -10.08 14.58 -1.99
C TYR A 4 -10.12 15.25 -3.36
N GLU A 5 -9.32 16.31 -3.54
CA GLU A 5 -9.07 16.87 -4.87
C GLU A 5 -8.51 15.78 -5.81
N PRO A 6 -8.81 15.81 -7.13
CA PRO A 6 -8.46 14.74 -8.06
C PRO A 6 -6.98 14.35 -8.05
N GLU A 7 -6.08 15.33 -7.90
CA GLU A 7 -4.64 15.10 -7.81
C GLU A 7 -4.26 14.24 -6.60
N ILE A 8 -4.90 14.49 -5.46
CA ILE A 8 -4.67 13.74 -4.22
C ILE A 8 -5.19 12.32 -4.36
N GLU A 9 -6.35 12.11 -5.00
CA GLU A 9 -6.86 10.76 -5.27
C GLU A 9 -5.90 9.96 -6.15
N VAL A 10 -5.32 10.58 -7.18
CA VAL A 10 -4.30 9.95 -8.03
C VAL A 10 -3.04 9.62 -7.22
N ALA A 11 -2.59 10.54 -6.36
CA ALA A 11 -1.44 10.30 -5.49
C ALA A 11 -1.70 9.13 -4.52
N ILE A 12 -2.88 9.09 -3.88
CA ILE A 12 -3.30 8.00 -3.01
C ILE A 12 -3.32 6.67 -3.77
N ALA A 13 -3.89 6.64 -4.97
CA ALA A 13 -3.95 5.43 -5.78
C ALA A 13 -2.57 4.87 -6.13
N ARG A 14 -1.61 5.75 -6.47
CA ARG A 14 -0.21 5.37 -6.75
C ARG A 14 0.46 4.79 -5.51
N VAL A 15 0.38 5.49 -4.38
CA VAL A 15 0.99 5.03 -3.12
C VAL A 15 0.39 3.69 -2.67
N ARG A 16 -0.92 3.49 -2.83
CA ARG A 16 -1.57 2.20 -2.52
C ARG A 16 -1.05 1.07 -3.40
N ALA A 17 -0.80 1.33 -4.68
CA ALA A 17 -0.20 0.34 -5.58
C ALA A 17 1.23 -0.02 -5.14
N ASP A 18 2.02 0.98 -4.74
CA ASP A 18 3.38 0.78 -4.25
C ASP A 18 3.41 -0.02 -2.94
N ILE A 19 2.53 0.31 -1.99
CA ILE A 19 2.38 -0.42 -0.72
C ILE A 19 1.99 -1.88 -0.98
N ALA A 20 1.03 -2.13 -1.88
CA ALA A 20 0.58 -3.48 -2.19
C ALA A 20 1.71 -4.33 -2.80
N ARG A 21 2.50 -3.74 -3.71
CA ARG A 21 3.68 -4.40 -4.29
C ARG A 21 4.71 -4.74 -3.20
N LEU A 22 5.06 -3.75 -2.37
CA LEU A 22 6.03 -3.93 -1.28
C LEU A 22 5.57 -4.99 -0.27
N HIS A 23 4.30 -4.98 0.13
CA HIS A 23 3.78 -5.96 1.08
C HIS A 23 3.84 -7.40 0.52
N GLY A 24 3.62 -7.57 -0.79
CA GLY A 24 3.82 -8.83 -1.48
C GLY A 24 5.28 -9.31 -1.44
N GLU A 25 6.23 -8.40 -1.69
CA GLU A 25 7.67 -8.68 -1.60
C GLU A 25 8.08 -9.06 -0.18
N LEU A 26 7.64 -8.30 0.83
CA LEU A 26 7.96 -8.57 2.24
C LEU A 26 7.41 -9.92 2.70
N THR A 27 6.17 -10.26 2.33
CA THR A 27 5.56 -11.55 2.68
C THR A 27 6.29 -12.70 1.99
N ALA A 28 6.63 -12.56 0.70
CA ALA A 28 7.34 -13.58 -0.07
C ALA A 28 8.75 -13.87 0.47
N ASN A 29 9.41 -12.85 1.03
CA ASN A 29 10.73 -12.98 1.63
C ASN A 29 10.69 -13.33 3.14
N GLY A 30 9.51 -13.58 3.71
CA GLY A 30 9.34 -13.92 5.13
C GLY A 30 9.70 -12.78 6.10
N LEU A 31 9.73 -11.53 5.61
CA LEU A 31 10.09 -10.36 6.39
C LEU A 31 8.91 -9.81 7.21
N VAL A 32 7.68 -10.07 6.76
CA VAL A 32 6.43 -9.80 7.48
C VAL A 32 5.48 -10.98 7.29
N VAL A 33 4.49 -11.12 8.19
CA VAL A 33 3.40 -12.09 8.02
C VAL A 33 2.16 -11.38 7.49
N TRP A 34 1.29 -12.10 6.77
CA TRP A 34 0.15 -11.59 6.02
C TRP A 34 -0.83 -10.67 6.81
N THR A 35 -0.79 -10.68 8.14
CA THR A 35 -1.54 -9.77 9.02
C THR A 35 -0.70 -9.12 10.12
N GLY A 36 0.61 -9.35 10.13
CA GLY A 36 1.52 -8.93 11.18
C GLY A 36 2.75 -8.26 10.61
N GLY A 37 2.93 -7.00 10.97
CA GLY A 37 3.85 -6.08 10.32
C GLY A 37 3.10 -4.86 9.81
N ASN A 38 3.76 -3.70 9.81
CA ASN A 38 3.20 -2.46 9.27
C ASN A 38 4.03 -2.04 8.05
N VAL A 39 3.34 -1.59 7.00
CA VAL A 39 3.92 -1.01 5.78
C VAL A 39 3.37 0.40 5.63
#